data_AF-A0A7W4HJK3-F1
#
_entry.id   AF-A0A7W4HJK3-F1
#
_cell.length_a   1.000
_cell.length_b   1.000
_cell.length_c   1.000
_cell.angle_alpha   90.00
_cell.angle_beta   90.00
_cell.angle_gamma   90.00
#
_symmetry.space_group_name_H-M   'P 1'
#
loop_
_entity.id
_entity.type
_entity.pdbx_description
1 polymer ?
#
loop_
_entity_poly.entity_id
_entity_poly.type
_entity_poly.pdbx_seq_one_letter_code
_entity_poly.pdbx_strand_id
1 'polypeptide(L)'
;MSKIKEIQSRLTQNSWEYARIRFLIAKQIFVFTVALYFLCYLFTVGGFYFGPFSIDTLAKITYHLYSLLIISTAIFGYSIVEYAASLHFPDKKIVLVVAGVIFGIFSIFALSVHLGFFGA
;
A
#
# COMPACT_ATOMS: atom_id res chain seq x y z
N MET A 1 14.30 19.14 -25.21
CA MET A 1 13.33 18.04 -24.97
C MET A 1 13.68 17.40 -23.63
N SER A 2 12.84 17.48 -22.60
CA SER A 2 13.27 17.07 -21.24
C SER A 2 13.39 15.55 -21.15
N LYS A 3 14.46 15.03 -20.54
CA LYS A 3 14.69 13.58 -20.32
C LYS A 3 13.48 12.87 -19.71
N ILE A 4 12.68 13.61 -18.93
CA ILE A 4 11.44 13.12 -18.32
C ILE A 4 10.42 12.72 -19.38
N LYS A 5 10.28 13.51 -20.46
CA LYS A 5 9.31 13.23 -21.54
C LYS A 5 9.69 12.00 -22.36
N GLU A 6 10.99 11.73 -22.51
CA GLU A 6 11.53 10.55 -23.20
C GLU A 6 11.36 9.26 -22.37
N ILE A 7 11.62 9.33 -21.06
CA ILE A 7 11.36 8.22 -20.13
C ILE A 7 9.86 7.90 -20.12
N GLN A 8 9.01 8.92 -20.09
CA GLN A 8 7.56 8.75 -20.09
C GLN A 8 7.05 8.13 -21.40
N SER A 9 7.62 8.48 -22.56
CA SER A 9 7.24 7.88 -23.84
C SER A 9 7.70 6.42 -23.98
N ARG A 10 8.87 6.07 -23.43
CA ARG A 10 9.33 4.67 -23.37
C ARG A 10 8.45 3.83 -22.45
N LEU A 11 8.06 4.37 -21.30
CA LEU A 11 7.18 3.68 -20.34
C LEU A 11 5.77 3.45 -20.88
N THR A 12 5.24 4.35 -21.70
CA THR A 12 3.94 4.14 -22.38
C THR A 12 4.02 3.16 -23.54
N GLN A 13 5.18 3.03 -24.20
CA GLN A 13 5.40 2.03 -25.24
C GLN A 13 5.54 0.60 -24.68
N ASN A 14 6.01 0.44 -23.44
CA ASN A 14 6.26 -0.86 -22.83
C ASN A 14 5.41 -1.06 -21.56
N SER A 15 4.12 -1.34 -21.75
CA SER A 15 3.13 -1.40 -20.65
C SER A 15 3.46 -2.41 -19.54
N TRP A 16 4.30 -3.40 -19.84
CA TRP A 16 4.81 -4.37 -18.87
C TRP A 16 5.90 -3.79 -17.97
N GLU A 17 6.85 -3.02 -18.51
CA GLU A 17 7.92 -2.38 -17.71
C GLU A 17 7.32 -1.39 -16.71
N TYR A 18 6.30 -0.64 -17.13
CA TYR A 18 5.57 0.25 -16.26
C TYR A 18 4.90 -0.49 -15.09
N ALA A 19 4.16 -1.58 -15.37
CA ALA A 19 3.52 -2.40 -14.35
C ALA A 19 4.54 -3.02 -13.37
N ARG A 20 5.71 -3.46 -13.90
CA ARG A 20 6.81 -3.98 -13.09
C ARG A 20 7.37 -2.94 -12.12
N ILE A 21 7.64 -1.71 -12.60
CA ILE A 21 8.16 -0.63 -11.74
C ILE A 21 7.16 -0.30 -10.63
N ARG A 22 5.88 -0.17 -10.97
CA ARG A 22 4.82 0.09 -9.98
C ARG A 22 4.74 -1.02 -8.93
N PHE A 23 4.80 -2.28 -9.35
CA PHE A 23 4.83 -3.42 -8.43
C PHE A 23 6.03 -3.38 -7.48
N LEU A 24 7.24 -3.09 -7.97
CA LEU A 24 8.43 -3.01 -7.13
C LEU A 24 8.34 -1.88 -6.09
N ILE A 25 7.82 -0.72 -6.48
CA ILE A 25 7.60 0.42 -5.58
C ILE A 25 6.55 0.05 -4.52
N ALA A 26 5.41 -0.50 -4.94
CA ALA A 26 4.34 -0.91 -4.04
C ALA A 26 4.80 -1.97 -3.02
N LYS A 27 5.59 -2.95 -3.47
CA LYS A 27 6.21 -3.97 -2.61
C LYS A 27 7.11 -3.33 -1.55
N GLN A 28 7.97 -2.39 -1.95
CA GLN A 28 8.89 -1.73 -1.02
C GLN A 28 8.14 -0.92 0.04
N ILE A 29 7.12 -0.15 -0.38
CA ILE A 29 6.26 0.62 0.53
C ILE A 29 5.58 -0.33 1.52
N PHE A 30 4.96 -1.41 1.03
CA PHE A 30 4.27 -2.37 1.88
C PHE A 30 5.22 -3.02 2.92
N VAL A 31 6.38 -3.53 2.49
CA VAL A 31 7.34 -4.16 3.40
C VAL A 31 7.83 -3.15 4.45
N PHE A 32 8.12 -1.92 4.05
CA PHE A 32 8.52 -0.86 4.98
C PHE A 32 7.41 -0.55 5.99
N THR A 33 6.17 -0.39 5.55
CA THR A 33 5.03 -0.10 6.41
C THR A 33 4.74 -1.25 7.37
N VAL A 34 4.79 -2.51 6.92
CA VAL A 34 4.63 -3.70 7.76
C VAL A 34 5.71 -3.75 8.83
N ALA A 35 6.97 -3.57 8.46
CA ALA A 35 8.09 -3.60 9.39
C ALA A 35 7.96 -2.49 10.45
N LEU A 36 7.62 -1.27 10.03
CA LEU A 36 7.44 -0.14 10.91
C LEU A 36 6.25 -0.32 11.86
N TYR A 37 5.10 -0.77 11.33
CA TYR A 37 3.92 -1.08 12.14
C TYR A 37 4.23 -2.16 13.19
N PHE A 38 4.86 -3.26 12.79
CA PHE A 38 5.19 -4.36 13.68
C PHE A 38 6.19 -3.91 14.77
N LEU A 39 7.20 -3.13 14.41
CA LEU A 39 8.16 -2.57 15.35
C LEU A 39 7.46 -1.67 16.38
N CYS A 40 6.64 -0.72 15.94
CA CYS A 40 5.89 0.17 16.84
C CYS A 40 4.88 -0.60 17.71
N TYR A 41 4.22 -1.62 17.16
CA TYR A 41 3.33 -2.50 17.91
C TYR A 41 4.08 -3.24 19.03
N LEU A 42 5.25 -3.82 18.74
CA LEU A 42 6.08 -4.48 19.75
C LEU A 42 6.54 -3.52 20.86
N PHE A 43 6.93 -2.29 20.52
CA PHE A 43 7.27 -1.28 21.52
C PHE A 43 6.06 -0.91 22.39
N THR A 44 4.89 -0.72 21.77
CA THR A 44 3.64 -0.36 22.47
C THR A 44 3.17 -1.46 23.41
N VAL A 45 3.11 -2.71 22.94
CA VAL A 45 2.64 -3.86 23.74
C VAL A 45 3.68 -4.30 24.77
N GLY A 46 4.96 -4.25 24.42
CA GLY A 46 6.06 -4.60 25.32
C GLY A 46 6.35 -3.57 26.40
N GLY A 47 5.68 -2.41 26.39
CA GLY A 47 5.87 -1.34 27.37
C GLY A 47 7.22 -0.64 27.28
N PHE A 48 7.91 -0.77 26.13
CA PHE A 48 9.23 -0.19 25.92
C PHE A 48 9.08 1.25 25.40
N TYR A 49 9.66 2.22 26.11
CA TYR A 49 9.66 3.63 25.74
C TYR A 49 11.08 4.19 25.75
N PHE A 50 11.38 5.17 24.89
CA PHE A 50 12.70 5.80 24.83
C PHE A 50 12.60 7.27 24.42
N GLY A 51 13.29 8.15 25.15
CA GLY A 51 13.34 9.59 24.86
C GLY A 51 11.95 10.22 24.67
N PRO A 52 11.64 10.84 23.50
CA PRO A 52 10.35 11.47 23.24
C PRO A 52 9.20 10.49 22.96
N PHE A 53 9.47 9.19 22.86
CA PHE A 53 8.47 8.17 22.55
C PHE A 53 7.90 7.56 23.83
N SER A 54 6.99 8.29 24.48
CA SER A 54 6.17 7.73 25.57
C SER A 54 5.23 6.63 25.03
N ILE A 55 4.72 5.78 25.92
CA ILE A 55 3.76 4.71 25.56
C ILE A 55 2.54 5.29 24.84
N ASP A 56 1.97 6.39 25.35
CA ASP A 56 0.84 7.08 24.69
C ASP A 56 1.17 7.57 23.28
N THR A 57 2.39 8.05 23.10
CA THR A 57 2.87 8.52 21.79
C THR A 57 3.04 7.35 20.82
N LEU A 58 3.65 6.26 21.29
CA LEU A 58 3.80 5.00 20.53
C LEU A 58 2.45 4.37 20.19
N ALA A 59 1.48 4.43 21.08
CA ALA A 59 0.12 3.94 20.82
C ALA A 59 -0.57 4.75 19.72
N LYS A 60 -0.47 6.09 19.75
CA LYS A 60 -0.99 6.96 18.67
C LYS A 60 -0.27 6.71 17.34
N ILE A 61 1.05 6.54 17.36
CA ILE A 61 1.83 6.20 16.17
C ILE A 61 1.39 4.84 15.61
N THR A 62 1.25 3.83 16.46
CA THR A 62 0.81 2.48 16.07
C THR A 62 -0.59 2.50 15.49
N TYR A 63 -1.50 3.30 16.06
CA TYR A 63 -2.84 3.51 15.53
C TYR A 63 -2.79 4.07 14.10
N HIS A 64 -2.05 5.16 13.85
CA HIS A 64 -1.92 5.72 12.50
C HIS A 64 -1.16 4.82 11.52
N LEU A 65 -0.17 4.07 11.99
CA LEU A 65 0.53 3.07 11.18
C LEU A 65 -0.40 1.94 10.73
N TYR A 66 -1.42 1.60 11.50
CA TYR A 66 -2.43 0.63 11.08
C TYR A 66 -3.26 1.14 9.89
N SER A 67 -3.63 2.42 9.88
CA SER A 67 -4.26 3.04 8.71
C SER A 67 -3.36 2.97 7.46
N LEU A 68 -2.07 3.28 7.62
CA LEU A 68 -1.07 3.16 6.55
C LEU A 68 -0.88 1.72 6.09
N LEU A 69 -0.97 0.75 7.00
CA LEU A 69 -0.89 -0.66 6.68
C LEU A 69 -2.06 -1.09 5.79
N ILE A 70 -3.29 -0.66 6.09
CA ILE A 70 -4.46 -0.95 5.26
C ILE A 70 -4.26 -0.38 3.84
N ILE A 71 -3.88 0.90 3.74
CA ILE A 71 -3.68 1.59 2.46
C ILE A 71 -2.57 0.91 1.65
N SER A 72 -1.42 0.64 2.27
CA SER A 72 -0.28 0.01 1.58
C SER A 72 -0.59 -1.42 1.14
N THR A 73 -1.36 -2.19 1.93
CA THR A 73 -1.83 -3.54 1.56
C THR A 73 -2.69 -3.51 0.30
N ALA A 74 -3.60 -2.55 0.20
CA ALA A 74 -4.48 -2.42 -0.95
C ALA A 74 -3.75 -1.98 -2.23
N ILE A 75 -2.82 -1.02 -2.10
CA ILE A 75 -1.96 -0.59 -3.20
C ILE A 75 -1.11 -1.77 -3.68
N PHE A 76 -0.51 -2.52 -2.75
CA PHE A 76 0.30 -3.69 -3.09
C PHE A 76 -0.52 -4.80 -3.76
N GLY A 77 -1.70 -5.13 -3.22
CA GLY A 77 -2.62 -6.09 -3.81
C GLY A 77 -3.04 -5.71 -5.22
N TYR A 78 -3.43 -4.45 -5.44
CA TYR A 78 -3.74 -3.93 -6.77
C TYR A 78 -2.54 -4.05 -7.72
N SER A 79 -1.34 -3.66 -7.28
CA SER A 79 -0.14 -3.74 -8.12
C SER A 79 0.29 -5.17 -8.46
N ILE A 80 0.01 -6.16 -7.61
CA ILE A 80 0.18 -7.58 -7.95
C ILE A 80 -0.73 -7.95 -9.12
N VAL A 81 -2.02 -7.62 -9.03
CA VAL A 81 -2.98 -7.93 -10.09
C VAL A 81 -2.63 -7.20 -11.38
N GLU A 82 -2.20 -5.95 -11.29
CA GLU A 82 -1.75 -5.17 -12.45
C GLU A 82 -0.54 -5.81 -13.14
N TYR A 83 0.45 -6.24 -12.36
CA TYR A 83 1.62 -6.92 -12.89
C TYR A 83 1.25 -8.27 -13.52
N ALA A 84 0.46 -9.09 -12.83
CA ALA A 84 0.02 -10.39 -13.33
C ALA A 84 -0.82 -10.25 -14.62
N ALA A 85 -1.73 -9.28 -14.66
CA ALA A 85 -2.56 -9.03 -15.83
C ALA A 85 -1.75 -8.50 -17.02
N SER A 86 -0.70 -7.71 -16.77
CA SER A 86 0.21 -7.24 -17.83
C SER A 86 1.01 -8.36 -18.50
N LEU A 87 1.17 -9.51 -17.84
CA LEU A 87 1.90 -10.68 -18.35
C LEU A 87 1.00 -11.65 -19.13
N HIS A 88 -0.27 -11.80 -18.72
CA HIS A 88 -1.12 -12.90 -19.19
C HIS A 88 -2.31 -12.45 -20.07
N PHE A 89 -2.76 -11.20 -19.96
CA PHE A 89 -3.97 -10.74 -20.63
C PHE A 89 -3.70 -9.54 -21.54
N PRO A 90 -3.91 -9.66 -22.86
CA PRO A 90 -3.82 -8.52 -23.79
C PRO A 90 -4.92 -7.49 -23.53
N ASP A 91 -6.11 -7.89 -23.04
CA ASP A 91 -7.22 -6.99 -22.71
C ASP A 91 -7.48 -6.89 -21.20
N LYS A 92 -6.51 -6.32 -20.48
CA LYS A 92 -6.48 -6.26 -19.01
C LYS A 92 -7.43 -5.24 -18.37
N LYS A 93 -8.09 -4.37 -19.14
CA LYS A 93 -8.84 -3.22 -18.61
C LYS A 93 -9.90 -3.62 -17.58
N ILE A 94 -10.73 -4.60 -17.90
CA ILE A 94 -11.83 -5.06 -17.03
C ILE A 94 -11.26 -5.65 -15.72
N VAL A 95 -10.21 -6.47 -15.82
CA VAL A 95 -9.55 -7.08 -14.67
C VAL A 95 -8.99 -6.01 -13.72
N LEU A 96 -8.35 -4.96 -14.26
CA LEU A 96 -7.82 -3.85 -13.46
C LEU A 96 -8.93 -3.06 -12.77
N VAL A 97 -10.05 -2.79 -13.45
CA VAL A 97 -11.19 -2.09 -12.86
C VAL A 97 -11.80 -2.90 -11.72
N VAL A 98 -12.05 -4.20 -11.94
CA VAL A 98 -12.60 -5.09 -10.92
C VAL A 98 -11.67 -5.17 -9.71
N ALA A 99 -10.36 -5.34 -9.93
CA ALA A 99 -9.39 -5.36 -8.86
C ALA A 99 -9.36 -4.03 -8.08
N GLY A 100 -9.38 -2.90 -8.79
CA GLY A 100 -9.44 -1.58 -8.18
C GLY A 100 -10.66 -1.39 -7.27
N VAL A 101 -11.83 -1.85 -7.72
CA VAL A 101 -13.07 -1.80 -6.94
C VAL A 101 -12.96 -2.68 -5.68
N ILE A 102 -12.49 -3.92 -5.82
CA ILE A 102 -12.35 -4.85 -4.70
C ILE A 102 -11.41 -4.29 -3.62
N PHE A 103 -10.20 -3.89 -4.02
CA PHE A 103 -9.22 -3.33 -3.08
C PHE A 103 -9.67 -1.99 -2.50
N GLY A 104 -10.36 -1.16 -3.28
CA GLY A 104 -10.96 0.08 -2.80
C GLY A 104 -12.00 -0.15 -1.71
N ILE A 105 -12.98 -1.03 -1.97
CA ILE A 105 -14.05 -1.36 -1.00
C ILE A 105 -13.45 -1.96 0.26
N PHE A 106 -12.52 -2.92 0.13
CA PHE A 106 -11.88 -3.56 1.28
C PHE A 106 -11.14 -2.53 2.17
N SER A 107 -10.40 -1.60 1.53
CA SER A 107 -9.68 -0.54 2.25
C SER A 107 -10.62 0.41 2.95
N ILE A 108 -11.67 0.86 2.27
CA ILE A 108 -12.66 1.78 2.82
C ILE A 108 -13.32 1.12 4.03
N PHE A 109 -13.77 -0.13 3.89
CA PHE A 109 -14.38 -0.87 4.99
C PHE A 109 -13.44 -1.00 6.19
N ALA A 110 -12.21 -1.47 5.98
CA ALA A 110 -11.24 -1.65 7.05
C ALA A 110 -10.86 -0.31 7.72
N LEU A 111 -10.71 0.77 6.96
CA LEU A 111 -10.47 2.11 7.50
C LEU A 111 -11.69 2.63 8.27
N SER A 112 -12.91 2.40 7.79
CA SER A 112 -14.12 2.82 8.48
C SER A 112 -14.29 2.11 9.84
N VAL A 113 -13.97 0.83 9.92
CA VAL A 113 -13.94 0.09 11.20
C VAL A 113 -12.85 0.67 12.11
N HIS A 114 -11.64 0.88 11.59
CA HIS A 114 -10.52 1.40 12.37
C HIS A 114 -10.75 2.82 12.92
N LEU A 115 -11.41 3.67 12.15
CA LEU A 115 -11.78 5.05 12.54
C LEU A 115 -13.03 5.10 13.43
N GLY A 116 -13.68 3.96 13.69
CA GLY A 116 -14.86 3.87 14.54
C GLY A 116 -16.17 4.32 13.89
N PHE A 117 -16.23 4.42 12.54
CA PHE A 117 -17.47 4.73 11.82
C PHE A 117 -18.46 3.58 11.81
N PHE A 118 -17.95 2.34 11.84
CA PHE A 118 -18.74 1.14 12.07
C PHE A 118 -18.25 0.53 13.39
N GLY A 119 -19.16 0.37 14.36
CA GLY A 119 -18.83 -0.27 15.64
C GLY A 119 -18.30 -1.69 15.41
N ALA A 120 -17.30 -2.07 16.20
CA ALA A 120 -16.83 -3.45 16.30
C ALA A 120 -17.89 -4.34 16.96
#